data_AF-A0A3B0QY95-F1
#
_entry.id   AF-A0A3B0QY95-F1
#
_cell.length_a   1.000
_cell.length_b   1.000
_cell.length_c   1.000
_cell.angle_alpha   90.00
_cell.angle_beta   90.00
_cell.angle_gamma   90.00
#
_symmetry.space_group_name_H-M   'P 1'
#
loop_
_entity.id
_entity.type
_entity.pdbx_description
1 polymer ?
#
loop_
_entity_poly.entity_id
_entity_poly.type
_entity_poly.pdbx_seq_one_letter_code
_entity_poly.pdbx_strand_id
1 'polypeptide(L)' 'MGGEMTFIEFLKVKKEINVADHDMDELMEEHYAEYNAYMMSLKDGCGPDV' A
#
# COMPACT_ATOMS: atom_id res chain seq x y z
N MET A 1 -2.94 8.92 14.91
CA MET A 1 -2.69 7.47 14.70
C MET A 1 -2.20 7.31 13.27
N GLY A 2 -0.90 7.50 13.01
CA GLY A 2 -0.30 7.21 11.70
C GLY A 2 0.31 5.82 11.76
N GLY A 3 -0.50 4.78 11.58
CA GLY A 3 0.01 3.42 11.46
C GLY A 3 0.60 3.25 10.07
N GLU A 4 1.88 2.92 9.98
CA GLU A 4 2.55 2.60 8.72
C GLU A 4 1.89 1.37 8.09
N MET A 5 0.99 1.56 7.13
CA MET A 5 0.37 0.46 6.38
C MET A 5 1.46 -0.23 5.55
N THR A 6 1.68 -1.52 5.78
CA THR A 6 2.67 -2.30 5.02
C THR A 6 2.13 -2.68 3.63
N PHE A 7 3.02 -3.09 2.72
CA PHE A 7 2.63 -3.54 1.37
C PHE A 7 1.63 -4.72 1.42
N ILE A 8 1.85 -5.69 2.31
CA ILE A 8 0.96 -6.85 2.48
C ILE A 8 -0.42 -6.40 2.99
N GLU A 9 -0.45 -5.45 3.93
CA GLU A 9 -1.71 -4.89 4.42
C GLU A 9 -2.43 -4.07 3.34
N PHE A 10 -1.69 -3.32 2.52
CA PHE A 10 -2.24 -2.62 1.37
C PHE A 10 -2.90 -3.60 0.39
N LEU A 11 -2.22 -4.69 0.03
CA LEU A 11 -2.81 -5.73 -0.83
C LEU A 11 -4.06 -6.34 -0.22
N LYS A 12 -4.02 -6.65 1.09
CA LYS A 12 -5.17 -7.24 1.78
C LYS A 12 -6.36 -6.29 1.91
N VAL A 13 -6.12 -5.01 2.22
CA VAL A 13 -7.17 -4.04 2.57
C VAL A 13 -7.69 -3.29 1.33
N LYS A 14 -6.82 -2.99 0.36
CA LYS A 14 -7.17 -2.19 -0.82
C LYS A 14 -7.43 -3.04 -2.06
N LYS A 15 -6.78 -4.20 -2.17
CA LYS A 15 -6.94 -5.10 -3.31
C LYS A 15 -7.70 -6.39 -2.97
N GLU A 16 -7.94 -6.65 -1.68
CA GLU A 16 -8.56 -7.90 -1.19
C GLU A 16 -7.79 -9.16 -1.66
N ILE A 17 -6.49 -9.02 -1.93
CA ILE A 17 -5.63 -10.11 -2.39
C ILE A 17 -5.15 -10.91 -1.18
N ASN A 18 -5.35 -12.23 -1.23
CA ASN A 18 -4.73 -13.15 -0.29
C ASN A 18 -3.32 -13.52 -0.77
N VAL A 19 -2.31 -12.88 -0.20
CA VAL A 19 -0.91 -13.10 -0.59
C VAL A 19 -0.41 -14.55 -0.40
N ALA A 20 -1.14 -15.40 0.33
CA ALA A 20 -0.79 -16.82 0.49
C ALA A 20 -1.03 -17.65 -0.78
N ASP A 21 -1.88 -17.17 -1.70
CA ASP A 21 -2.25 -17.86 -2.94
C ASP A 21 -1.50 -17.32 -4.18
N HIS A 22 -0.58 -16.36 -3.99
CA HIS A 22 0.11 -15.64 -5.06
C HIS A 22 1.62 -15.56 -4.81
N ASP A 23 2.39 -15.39 -5.88
CA ASP A 23 3.83 -15.15 -5.78
C ASP A 23 4.13 -13.70 -5.37
N MET A 24 5.07 -13.52 -4.46
CA MET A 24 5.40 -12.19 -3.94
C MET A 24 6.13 -11.32 -4.96
N ASP A 25 6.94 -11.90 -5.84
CA ASP A 25 7.66 -11.16 -6.88
C ASP A 25 6.68 -10.61 -7.92
N GLU A 26 5.68 -11.40 -8.33
CA GLU A 26 4.59 -10.95 -9.21
C GLU A 26 3.78 -9.82 -8.57
N LEU A 27 3.35 -9.99 -7.32
CA LEU A 27 2.59 -8.97 -6.59
C LEU A 27 3.39 -7.66 -6.45
N MET A 28 4.70 -7.74 -6.18
CA MET A 28 5.56 -6.56 -6.12
C MET A 28 5.65 -5.87 -7.48
N GLU A 29 5.89 -6.60 -8.57
CA GLU A 29 5.96 -6.02 -9.91
C GLU A 29 4.65 -5.28 -10.28
N GLU A 30 3.50 -5.87 -9.98
CA GLU A 30 2.21 -5.33 -10.38
C GLU A 30 1.67 -4.22 -9.45
N HIS A 31 1.96 -4.28 -8.15
CA HIS A 31 1.26 -3.44 -7.15
C HIS A 31 2.17 -2.56 -6.31
N TYR A 32 3.50 -2.77 -6.32
CA TYR A 32 4.41 -2.01 -5.47
C TYR A 32 4.48 -0.52 -5.85
N ALA A 33 4.35 -0.20 -7.15
CA ALA A 33 4.26 1.18 -7.62
C ALA A 33 3.02 1.91 -7.06
N GLU A 34 1.87 1.22 -7.02
CA GLU A 34 0.62 1.78 -6.49
C GLU A 34 0.69 1.94 -4.96
N TYR A 35 1.28 0.98 -4.26
CA TYR A 35 1.56 1.09 -2.83
C TYR A 35 2.46 2.29 -2.51
N ASN A 36 3.54 2.49 -3.26
CA ASN A 36 4.41 3.65 -3.08
C ASN A 36 3.69 4.97 -3.34
N ALA A 37 2.85 5.05 -4.39
CA ALA A 37 2.03 6.23 -4.65
C ALA A 37 1.02 6.48 -3.51
N TYR A 38 0.41 5.43 -2.97
CA TYR A 38 -0.49 5.52 -1.81
C TYR A 38 0.26 6.02 -0.57
N MET A 39 1.42 5.45 -0.25
CA MET A 39 2.25 5.89 0.87
C MET A 39 2.75 7.34 0.69
N MET A 40 3.09 7.75 -0.53
CA MET A 40 3.41 9.14 -0.84
C MET A 40 2.20 10.05 -0.63
N SER A 41 1.01 9.66 -1.06
CA SER A 41 -0.22 10.46 -0.83
C SER A 41 -0.57 10.60 0.65
N LEU A 42 -0.23 9.61 1.48
CA LEU A 42 -0.39 9.70 2.93
C LEU A 42 0.64 10.64 3.57
N LYS A 43 1.87 10.70 3.02
CA LYS A 43 2.93 11.61 3.49
C LYS A 43 2.72 13.05 3.00
N ASP A 44 2.22 13.21 1.78
CA ASP A 44 1.80 14.49 1.19
C ASP A 44 0.43 14.95 1.73
N GLY A 45 -0.25 14.08 2.48
CA GLY A 45 -1.46 14.33 3.26
C GLY A 45 -1.25 15.27 4.46
N CYS A 46 -0.42 16.30 4.31
CA CYS A 46 -0.67 17.56 4.98
C CYS A 46 -1.94 18.17 4.35
N GLY A 47 -3.11 17.73 4.82
CA GLY A 47 -4.33 18.52 4.66
C GLY A 47 -4.11 19.93 5.23
N PRO A 48 -4.95 20.92 4.88
CA PRO A 48 -4.77 22.34 5.22
C PRO A 48 -4.95 22.65 6.73
N ASP A 49 -4.13 22.03 7.58
CA ASP A 49 -4.04 22.23 9.02
C ASP A 49 -2.57 22.47 9.45
N VAL A 50 -1.81 23.13 8.58
CA VAL A 50 -0.62 23.95 8.93
C VAL A 50 -0.86 25.39 8.56
#